data_AF-R9M2M1-F1
#
_entry.id   AF-R9M2M1-F1
#
_cell.length_a   1.000
_cell.length_b   1.000
_cell.length_c   1.000
_cell.angle_alpha   90.00
_cell.angle_beta   90.00
_cell.angle_gamma   90.00
#
_symmetry.space_group_name_H-M   'P 1'
#
loop_
_entity.id
_entity.type
_entity.pdbx_description
1 polymer ?
#
loop_
_entity_poly.entity_id
_entity_poly.type
_entity_poly.pdbx_seq_one_letter_code
_entity_poly.pdbx_strand_id
1 'polypeptide(L)'
;MMYTQQAGYLPPGIKMASDLAAHIENVLAPKEYAVILHDQDISEDGTPAEAHLHAMLCFRNARYLSAVAKALGDKEQYVQKWDGEANNGHAYLIHATRKAQKAGKHPYTRVLWLPISISPSA
;
A
#
# COMPACT_ATOMS: atom_id res chain seq x y z
N MET A 1 0.62 8.72 -1.36
CA MET A 1 -0.61 8.11 -1.93
C MET A 1 -0.77 6.74 -1.30
N MET A 2 -2.00 6.27 -1.15
CA MET A 2 -2.32 4.94 -0.62
C MET A 2 -3.04 4.13 -1.69
N TYR A 3 -2.53 2.95 -2.00
CA TYR A 3 -3.24 1.92 -2.76
C TYR A 3 -3.85 0.91 -1.79
N THR A 4 -5.09 0.51 -2.02
CA THR A 4 -5.78 -0.50 -1.21
C THR A 4 -6.66 -1.36 -2.11
N GLN A 5 -6.46 -2.68 -2.10
CA GLN A 5 -7.25 -3.61 -2.90
C GLN A 5 -7.45 -4.95 -2.20
N GLN A 6 -8.62 -5.57 -2.37
CA GLN A 6 -8.90 -6.93 -1.93
C GLN A 6 -8.10 -7.95 -2.75
N ALA A 7 -7.55 -8.98 -2.09
CA ALA A 7 -6.73 -10.00 -2.73
C ALA A 7 -7.41 -10.68 -3.93
N GLY A 8 -8.74 -10.86 -3.86
CA GLY A 8 -9.54 -11.45 -4.95
C GLY A 8 -9.74 -10.56 -6.18
N TYR A 9 -9.43 -9.27 -6.10
CA TYR A 9 -9.63 -8.29 -7.18
C TYR A 9 -8.32 -7.63 -7.63
N LEU A 10 -7.18 -8.21 -7.26
CA LEU A 10 -5.87 -7.71 -7.66
C LEU A 10 -5.68 -7.77 -9.19
N PRO A 11 -4.90 -6.84 -9.77
CA PRO A 11 -4.52 -6.91 -11.17
C PRO A 11 -3.88 -8.25 -11.55
N PRO A 12 -4.07 -8.72 -12.81
CA PRO A 12 -3.49 -9.98 -13.27
C PRO A 12 -1.97 -10.06 -13.01
N GLY A 13 -1.53 -11.16 -12.40
CA GLY A 13 -0.11 -11.38 -12.09
C GLY A 13 0.32 -10.92 -10.70
N ILE A 14 -0.56 -10.24 -9.94
CA ILE A 14 -0.29 -9.86 -8.55
C ILE A 14 -1.04 -10.81 -7.62
N LYS A 15 -0.32 -11.62 -6.84
CA LYS A 15 -0.91 -12.59 -5.89
C LYS A 15 -0.54 -12.31 -4.44
N MET A 16 0.63 -11.73 -4.21
CA MET A 16 1.14 -11.43 -2.88
C MET A 16 1.81 -10.06 -2.81
N ALA A 17 2.10 -9.60 -1.60
CA ALA A 17 2.70 -8.30 -1.35
C ALA A 17 4.02 -8.08 -2.11
N SER A 18 4.83 -9.13 -2.32
CA SER A 18 6.07 -9.03 -3.11
C SER A 18 5.82 -8.82 -4.60
N ASP A 19 4.77 -9.40 -5.17
CA ASP A 19 4.42 -9.20 -6.58
C ASP A 19 3.99 -7.74 -6.81
N LEU A 20 3.16 -7.22 -5.90
CA LEU A 20 2.72 -5.84 -5.93
C LEU A 20 3.91 -4.88 -5.75
N ALA A 21 4.81 -5.19 -4.81
CA ALA A 21 6.02 -4.41 -4.58
C ALA A 21 6.91 -4.36 -5.83
N ALA A 22 7.16 -5.50 -6.48
CA ALA A 22 7.92 -5.58 -7.72
C ALA A 22 7.22 -4.83 -8.86
N HIS A 23 5.91 -4.94 -8.96
CA HIS A 23 5.13 -4.24 -9.99
C HIS A 23 5.19 -2.72 -9.81
N ILE A 24 5.00 -2.22 -8.57
CA ILE A 24 5.12 -0.80 -8.21
C ILE A 24 6.51 -0.28 -8.60
N GLU A 25 7.56 -1.01 -8.25
CA GLU A 25 8.93 -0.62 -8.56
C GLU A 25 9.14 -0.48 -10.07
N ASN A 26 8.68 -1.47 -10.84
CA ASN A 26 8.84 -1.52 -12.29
C ASN A 26 8.05 -0.44 -13.04
N VAL A 27 6.80 -0.16 -12.66
CA VAL A 27 5.90 0.69 -13.46
C VAL A 27 5.75 2.12 -12.93
N LEU A 28 6.00 2.34 -11.64
CA LEU A 28 5.84 3.66 -11.00
C LEU A 28 7.15 4.28 -10.55
N ALA A 29 8.13 3.45 -10.16
CA ALA A 29 9.40 3.88 -9.57
C ALA A 29 9.24 5.06 -8.59
N PRO A 30 8.45 4.89 -7.51
CA PRO A 30 8.28 5.94 -6.50
C PRO A 30 9.65 6.28 -5.86
N LYS A 31 9.73 7.35 -5.08
CA LYS A 31 10.94 7.66 -4.28
C LYS A 31 11.08 6.68 -3.11
N GLU A 32 9.96 6.34 -2.49
CA GLU A 32 9.85 5.44 -1.34
C GLU A 32 8.49 4.73 -1.44
N TYR A 33 8.43 3.46 -1.04
CA TYR A 33 7.18 2.72 -0.95
C TYR A 33 7.27 1.59 0.06
N ALA A 34 6.10 1.15 0.52
CA ALA A 34 5.98 0.03 1.45
C ALA A 34 4.66 -0.71 1.18
N VAL A 35 4.69 -2.04 1.25
CA VAL A 35 3.54 -2.91 0.94
C VAL A 35 3.28 -3.88 2.09
N ILE A 36 2.02 -4.10 2.42
CA ILE A 36 1.57 -5.06 3.44
C ILE A 36 0.28 -5.76 3.02
N LEU A 37 0.14 -7.01 3.45
CA LEU A 37 -1.11 -7.75 3.44
C LEU A 37 -1.80 -7.61 4.80
N HIS A 38 -3.05 -7.16 4.79
CA HIS A 38 -3.94 -7.18 5.93
C HIS A 38 -4.88 -8.38 5.78
N ASP A 39 -4.68 -9.41 6.59
CA ASP A 39 -5.42 -10.69 6.56
C ASP A 39 -6.10 -11.03 7.90
N GLN A 40 -5.95 -10.18 8.91
CA GLN A 40 -6.43 -10.36 10.27
C GLN A 40 -7.37 -9.24 10.72
N ASP A 41 -7.82 -8.41 9.78
CA ASP A 41 -8.79 -7.37 10.06
C ASP A 41 -10.17 -8.01 10.32
N ILE A 42 -10.94 -7.40 11.21
CA ILE A 42 -12.29 -7.82 11.56
C ILE A 42 -13.25 -6.76 11.01
N SER A 43 -14.28 -7.18 10.28
CA SER A 43 -15.32 -6.28 9.77
C SER A 43 -16.24 -5.79 10.89
N GLU A 44 -17.05 -4.78 10.57
CA GLU A 44 -17.96 -4.15 11.55
C GLU A 44 -18.98 -5.13 12.16
N ASP A 45 -19.28 -6.23 11.47
CA ASP A 45 -20.18 -7.30 11.92
C ASP A 45 -19.47 -8.37 12.79
N GLY A 46 -18.17 -8.22 13.05
CA GLY A 46 -17.38 -9.14 13.87
C GLY A 46 -16.84 -10.37 13.13
N THR A 47 -17.02 -10.46 11.81
CA THR A 47 -16.45 -11.54 10.99
C THR A 47 -15.05 -11.19 10.46
N PRO A 48 -14.22 -12.17 10.05
CA PRO A 48 -12.95 -11.87 9.39
C PRO A 48 -13.18 -11.07 8.10
N ALA A 49 -12.51 -9.93 7.97
CA ALA A 49 -12.55 -9.14 6.76
C ALA A 49 -11.75 -9.83 5.64
N GLU A 50 -12.20 -9.62 4.40
CA GLU A 50 -11.46 -10.07 3.22
C GLU A 50 -10.05 -9.48 3.20
N ALA A 51 -9.06 -10.29 2.82
CA ALA A 51 -7.67 -9.87 2.86
C ALA A 51 -7.40 -8.72 1.87
N HIS A 52 -6.71 -7.66 2.33
CA HIS A 52 -6.38 -6.48 1.54
C HIS A 52 -4.87 -6.31 1.38
N LEU A 53 -4.41 -5.99 0.17
CA LEU A 53 -3.09 -5.41 -0.03
C LEU A 53 -3.16 -3.89 0.09
N HIS A 54 -2.31 -3.35 0.95
CA HIS A 54 -2.09 -1.91 1.09
C HIS A 54 -0.69 -1.55 0.63
N ALA A 55 -0.56 -0.45 -0.12
CA ALA A 55 0.73 0.12 -0.46
C ALA A 55 0.77 1.63 -0.23
N MET A 56 1.74 2.09 0.56
CA MET A 56 2.05 3.50 0.69
C MET A 56 3.09 3.88 -0.37
N LEU A 57 2.79 4.92 -1.15
CA LEU A 57 3.62 5.40 -2.25
C LEU A 57 4.01 6.86 -2.03
N CYS A 58 5.30 7.16 -2.04
CA CYS A 58 5.86 8.50 -1.92
C CYS A 58 6.63 8.85 -3.20
N PHE A 59 6.18 9.87 -3.93
CA PHE A 59 6.81 10.31 -5.19
C PHE A 59 7.61 11.60 -4.98
N ARG A 60 8.65 11.81 -5.79
CA ARG A 60 9.41 13.08 -5.79
C ARG A 60 8.56 14.27 -6.25
N ASN A 61 7.64 14.01 -7.18
CA ASN A 61 6.73 14.99 -7.78
C ASN A 61 5.28 14.52 -7.64
N ALA A 62 4.34 15.45 -7.69
CA ALA A 62 2.92 15.13 -7.74
C ALA A 62 2.59 14.21 -8.94
N ARG A 63 1.65 13.29 -8.73
CA ARG A 63 1.12 12.36 -9.75
C ARG A 63 -0.40 12.46 -9.78
N TYR A 64 -1.00 12.13 -10.91
CA TYR A 64 -2.46 11.95 -11.01
C TYR A 64 -2.85 10.55 -10.52
N LEU A 65 -3.95 10.44 -9.77
CA LEU A 65 -4.46 9.16 -9.28
C LEU A 65 -4.80 8.23 -10.46
N SER A 66 -5.48 8.76 -11.48
CA SER A 66 -5.78 8.06 -12.73
C SER A 66 -4.56 7.46 -13.42
N ALA A 67 -3.45 8.20 -13.47
CA ALA A 67 -2.21 7.75 -14.10
C ALA A 67 -1.54 6.64 -13.29
N VAL A 68 -1.53 6.76 -11.96
CA VAL A 68 -1.00 5.72 -11.06
C VAL A 68 -1.83 4.44 -11.17
N ALA A 69 -3.16 4.55 -11.11
CA ALA A 69 -4.05 3.40 -11.23
C ALA A 69 -3.89 2.69 -12.58
N LYS A 70 -3.85 3.46 -13.68
CA LYS A 70 -3.61 2.90 -15.02
C LYS A 70 -2.29 2.15 -15.12
N ALA A 71 -1.22 2.70 -14.53
CA ALA A 71 0.09 2.04 -14.54
C ALA A 71 0.11 0.74 -13.72
N LEU A 72 -0.65 0.69 -12.62
CA LEU A 72 -0.85 -0.52 -11.82
C LEU A 72 -1.83 -1.53 -12.47
N GLY A 73 -2.47 -1.17 -13.59
CA GLY A 73 -3.48 -2.00 -14.23
C GLY A 73 -4.78 -2.11 -13.43
N ASP A 74 -5.09 -1.13 -12.56
CA ASP A 74 -6.26 -1.13 -11.69
C ASP A 74 -7.14 0.12 -11.88
N LYS A 75 -8.29 0.17 -11.20
CA LYS A 75 -9.22 1.30 -11.22
C LYS A 75 -8.79 2.39 -10.25
N GLU A 76 -9.06 3.64 -10.63
CA GLU A 76 -8.67 4.82 -9.83
C GLU A 76 -9.23 4.83 -8.41
N GLN A 77 -10.41 4.25 -8.18
CA GLN A 77 -11.04 4.19 -6.85
C GLN A 77 -10.19 3.50 -5.77
N TYR A 78 -9.22 2.67 -6.18
CA TYR A 78 -8.31 1.96 -5.29
C TYR A 78 -7.02 2.72 -4.98
N VAL A 79 -6.82 3.88 -5.62
CA VAL A 79 -5.68 4.77 -5.38
C VAL A 79 -6.19 6.07 -4.77
N GLN A 80 -5.81 6.33 -3.53
CA GLN A 80 -6.23 7.52 -2.80
C GLN A 80 -5.07 8.48 -2.59
N LYS A 81 -5.38 9.77 -2.64
CA LYS A 81 -4.46 10.80 -2.18
C LYS A 81 -4.21 10.59 -0.68
N TRP A 82 -2.96 10.67 -0.29
CA TRP A 82 -2.60 10.70 1.13
C TRP A 82 -2.25 12.15 1.48
N ASP A 83 -3.07 12.78 2.31
CA ASP A 83 -2.89 14.18 2.73
C ASP A 83 -2.03 14.33 4.00
N GLY A 84 -1.65 13.22 4.66
CA GLY A 84 -0.79 13.24 5.85
C GLY A 84 0.70 13.22 5.53
N GLU A 85 1.54 13.37 6.57
CA GLU A 85 2.98 13.14 6.45
C GLU A 85 3.28 11.68 6.06
N ALA A 86 4.37 11.46 5.31
CA ALA A 86 4.80 10.13 4.85
C ALA A 86 5.02 9.16 6.02
N ASN A 87 5.60 9.64 7.12
CA ASN A 87 5.80 8.86 8.35
C ASN A 87 4.48 8.37 8.96
N ASN A 88 3.41 9.18 8.88
CA ASN A 88 2.07 8.76 9.29
C ASN A 88 1.47 7.72 8.34
N GLY A 89 1.81 7.76 7.05
CA GLY A 89 1.42 6.74 6.08
C GLY A 89 2.06 5.38 6.36
N HIS A 90 3.34 5.37 6.75
CA HIS A 90 4.03 4.15 7.17
C HIS A 90 3.46 3.56 8.47
N ALA A 91 3.19 4.41 9.48
CA ALA A 91 2.53 3.97 10.70
C ALA A 91 1.09 3.48 10.45
N TYR A 92 0.43 3.99 9.41
CA TYR A 92 -0.89 3.53 9.02
C TYR A 92 -0.86 2.11 8.45
N LEU A 93 0.15 1.75 7.66
CA LEU A 93 0.29 0.38 7.12
C LEU A 93 0.32 -0.69 8.20
N ILE A 94 0.85 -0.40 9.38
CA ILE A 94 0.92 -1.34 10.51
C ILE A 94 -0.14 -1.11 11.59
N HIS A 95 -1.13 -0.25 11.31
CA HIS A 95 -2.14 0.18 12.31
C HIS A 95 -1.53 0.74 13.61
N ALA A 96 -0.32 1.29 13.55
CA ALA A 96 0.36 1.92 14.70
C ALA A 96 -0.08 3.37 14.95
N THR A 97 -0.96 3.93 14.11
CA THR A 97 -1.53 5.27 14.36
C THR A 97 -2.53 5.24 15.50
N ARG A 98 -2.59 6.31 16.31
CA ARG A 98 -3.60 6.45 17.39
C ARG A 98 -5.03 6.30 16.88
N LYS A 99 -5.30 6.69 15.63
CA LYS A 99 -6.63 6.55 15.00
C LYS A 99 -6.97 5.07 14.75
N ALA A 100 -6.03 4.29 14.20
CA ALA A 100 -6.23 2.87 13.95
C ALA A 100 -6.38 2.07 15.25
N GLN A 101 -5.57 2.39 16.27
CA GLN A 101 -5.68 1.77 17.60
C GLN A 101 -7.02 2.07 18.27
N LYS A 102 -7.49 3.33 18.21
CA LYS A 102 -8.82 3.71 18.72
C LYS A 102 -9.97 3.02 17.99
N ALA A 103 -9.77 2.66 16.72
CA ALA A 103 -10.74 1.90 15.93
C ALA A 103 -10.63 0.37 16.15
N GLY A 104 -9.79 -0.09 17.08
CA GLY A 104 -9.66 -1.52 17.40
C GLY A 104 -9.00 -2.36 16.31
N LYS A 105 -8.30 -1.74 15.36
CA LYS A 105 -7.67 -2.46 14.25
C LYS A 105 -6.49 -3.33 14.71
N HIS A 106 -6.30 -4.47 14.06
CA HIS A 106 -5.21 -5.38 14.37
C HIS A 106 -3.84 -4.74 14.05
N PRO A 107 -2.89 -4.65 15.01
CA PRO A 107 -1.57 -4.13 14.75
C PRO A 107 -0.68 -5.17 14.04
N TYR A 108 -0.05 -4.79 12.94
CA TYR A 108 0.89 -5.66 12.22
C TYR A 108 2.33 -5.32 12.58
N THR A 109 3.22 -6.31 12.63
CA THR A 109 4.64 -6.13 13.01
C THR A 109 5.61 -6.23 11.83
N ARG A 110 5.17 -6.67 10.65
CA ARG A 110 6.03 -6.87 9.48
C ARG A 110 5.42 -6.23 8.23
N VAL A 111 6.20 -5.39 7.58
CA VAL A 111 5.92 -4.77 6.27
C VAL A 111 7.06 -5.15 5.34
N LEU A 112 6.77 -5.43 4.06
CA LEU A 112 7.80 -5.52 3.04
C LEU A 112 8.30 -4.11 2.73
N TRP A 113 9.42 -3.76 3.38
CA TRP A 113 10.20 -2.56 3.11
C TRP A 113 11.28 -2.89 2.09
N LEU A 114 11.21 -2.24 0.93
CA LEU A 114 12.31 -2.26 -0.04
C LEU A 114 12.90 -0.85 -0.11
N PRO A 115 14.11 -0.62 0.46
CA PRO A 115 14.83 0.59 0.14
C PRO A 115 15.17 0.53 -1.34
N ILE A 116 14.87 1.60 -2.07
CA ILE A 116 15.30 1.73 -3.46
C ILE A 116 16.81 1.61 -3.46
N SER A 117 17.31 0.57 -4.14
CA SER A 117 18.73 0.44 -4.40
C SER A 117 19.11 1.60 -5.31
N ILE A 118 19.64 2.67 -4.72
CA ILE A 118 20.37 3.67 -5.48
C ILE A 118 21.62 2.92 -5.94
N SER A 119 21.61 2.41 -7.17
CA SER A 119 22.85 1.95 -7.80
C SER A 119 23.86 3.09 -7.67
N PRO A 120 25.03 2.90 -7.03
CA PRO A 120 26.08 3.90 -7.13
C PRO A 120 26.46 3.96 -8.60
N SER A 121 26.28 5.13 -9.21
CA SER A 121 26.85 5.42 -10.51
C SER A 121 28.36 5.11 -10.43
N ALA A 122 28.80 4.11 -11.19
CA ALA A 122 30.21 3.84 -11.41
C ALA A 122 30.81 4.89 -12.35
#